data_AF-A0A7S1RUH4-F1
#
_entry.id   AF-A0A7S1RUH4-F1
#
_cell.length_a   1.000
_cell.length_b   1.000
_cell.length_c   1.000
_cell.angle_alpha   90.00
_cell.angle_beta   90.00
_cell.angle_gamma   90.00
#
_symmetry.space_group_name_H-M   'P 1'
#
loop_
_entity.id
_entity.type
_entity.pdbx_description
1 polymer ?
#
loop_
_entity_poly.entity_id
_entity_poly.type
_entity_poly.pdbx_seq_one_letter_code
_entity_poly.pdbx_strand_id
1 'polypeptide(L)'
;EWFVVRKAEVQMSDDFVLMPHVKMGVEAREQVLGAHGLEDVRTTRPNHPLVQYADSFTHNFDLIAERKSVVYHLRELAKASVLAKFLVEADVILDTAWLAQEEEIEACCLEIPQLWNERCHSEICVQDGLIVNAADGFGKSLHRLYGGVQFGLDKFQ
;
A
#
# COMPACT_ATOMS: atom_id res chain seq x y z
N GLU A 1 -3.50 -0.97 8.36
CA GLU A 1 -2.69 0.24 8.09
C GLU A 1 -2.42 0.33 6.59
N TRP A 2 -2.59 1.50 5.98
CA TRP A 2 -2.37 1.66 4.53
C TRP A 2 -1.16 2.55 4.25
N PHE A 3 -0.10 1.98 3.69
CA PHE A 3 1.11 2.72 3.35
C PHE A 3 0.93 3.43 2.01
N VAL A 4 1.18 4.73 1.98
CA VAL A 4 0.98 5.58 0.79
C VAL A 4 2.18 6.45 0.49
N VAL A 5 2.38 6.77 -0.78
CA VAL A 5 3.28 7.84 -1.20
C VAL A 5 2.48 9.14 -1.24
N ARG A 6 2.80 10.10 -0.36
CA ARG A 6 2.13 11.41 -0.30
C ARG A 6 2.74 12.43 -1.25
N LYS A 7 4.02 12.28 -1.58
CA LYS A 7 4.75 13.10 -2.56
C LYS A 7 5.82 12.22 -3.20
N ALA A 8 6.02 12.36 -4.50
CA ALA A 8 7.13 11.78 -5.23
C ALA A 8 7.68 12.85 -6.18
N GLU A 9 9.00 12.91 -6.32
CA GLU A 9 9.68 13.72 -7.33
C GLU A 9 11.01 13.08 -7.68
N VAL A 10 11.50 13.31 -8.90
CA VAL A 10 12.86 12.94 -9.31
C VAL A 10 13.62 14.24 -9.53
N GLN A 11 14.72 14.39 -8.80
CA GLN A 11 15.64 15.53 -8.94
C GLN A 11 16.87 15.08 -9.70
N MET A 12 17.56 16.00 -10.38
CA MET A 12 18.84 15.72 -11.02
C MET A 12 19.92 16.55 -10.32
N SER A 13 21.01 15.91 -9.92
CA SER A 13 22.17 16.59 -9.34
C SER A 13 22.99 17.31 -10.42
N ASP A 14 23.91 18.17 -10.00
CA ASP A 14 24.86 18.86 -10.91
C ASP A 14 25.75 17.87 -11.68
N ASP A 15 25.97 16.68 -11.12
CA ASP A 15 26.73 15.57 -11.74
C ASP A 15 25.82 14.61 -12.54
N PHE A 16 24.62 15.06 -12.92
CA PHE A 16 23.64 14.31 -13.72
C PHE A 16 23.12 13.00 -13.09
N VAL A 17 23.14 12.91 -11.76
CA VAL A 17 22.58 11.76 -11.04
C VAL A 17 21.10 12.01 -10.78
N LEU A 18 20.25 11.07 -11.21
CA LEU A 18 18.82 11.08 -10.87
C LEU A 18 18.61 10.61 -9.44
N MET A 19 17.94 11.44 -8.65
CA MET A 19 17.67 11.22 -7.23
C MET A 19 16.16 11.19 -6.98
N PRO A 20 15.56 10.00 -6.81
CA PRO A 20 14.15 9.90 -6.42
C PRO A 20 13.96 10.30 -4.96
N HIS A 21 13.04 11.23 -4.73
CA HIS A 21 12.62 11.66 -3.41
C HIS A 21 11.14 11.33 -3.20
N VAL A 22 10.84 10.58 -2.14
CA VAL A 22 9.47 10.21 -1.78
C VAL A 22 9.16 10.63 -0.36
N LYS A 23 7.94 11.12 -0.14
CA LYS A 23 7.37 11.34 1.19
C LYS A 23 6.34 10.27 1.45
N MET A 24 6.70 9.28 2.25
CA MET A 24 5.80 8.20 2.64
C MET A 24 4.82 8.67 3.73
N GLY A 25 3.75 7.91 3.92
CA GLY A 25 2.85 8.08 5.04
C GLY A 25 1.96 6.86 5.24
N VAL A 26 1.15 6.92 6.28
CA VAL A 26 0.13 5.91 6.59
C VAL A 26 -1.24 6.58 6.57
N GLU A 27 -2.23 5.85 6.10
CA GLU A 27 -3.65 6.21 6.20
C GLU A 27 -4.40 5.20 7.08
N ALA A 28 -5.31 5.74 7.89
CA ALA A 28 -6.34 4.96 8.55
C ALA A 28 -7.50 4.73 7.56
N ARG A 29 -7.88 3.48 7.37
CA ARG A 29 -8.96 3.06 6.47
C ARG A 29 -9.86 2.06 7.18
N GLU A 30 -11.13 2.08 6.83
CA GLU A 30 -12.18 1.23 7.39
C GLU A 30 -13.04 0.66 6.25
N GLN A 31 -13.63 -0.51 6.47
CA GLN A 31 -14.62 -1.07 5.54
C GLN A 31 -16.01 -0.60 5.97
N VAL A 32 -16.75 0.00 5.05
CA VAL A 32 -18.14 0.41 5.23
C VAL A 32 -19.03 -0.37 4.28
N LEU A 33 -20.28 -0.61 4.69
CA LEU A 33 -21.27 -1.22 3.81
C LEU A 33 -21.82 -0.15 2.85
N GLY A 34 -21.44 -0.25 1.58
CA GLY A 34 -21.94 0.56 0.48
C GLY A 34 -23.04 -0.15 -0.33
N ALA A 35 -23.47 0.48 -1.42
CA ALA A 35 -24.55 -0.03 -2.27
C ALA A 35 -24.17 -1.33 -3.01
N HIS A 36 -22.88 -1.59 -3.18
CA HIS A 36 -22.34 -2.74 -3.89
C HIS A 36 -21.58 -3.72 -2.99
N GLY A 37 -21.83 -3.67 -1.67
CA GLY A 37 -21.17 -4.53 -0.68
C GLY A 37 -20.17 -3.75 0.18
N LEU A 38 -19.10 -4.42 0.64
CA LEU A 38 -18.09 -3.78 1.49
C LEU A 38 -17.17 -2.89 0.64
N GLU A 39 -17.10 -1.62 1.00
CA GLU A 39 -16.26 -0.62 0.36
C GLU A 39 -15.20 -0.14 1.35
N ASP A 40 -13.96 0.01 0.89
CA ASP A 40 -12.86 0.51 1.70
C ASP A 40 -12.79 2.04 1.60
N VAL A 41 -12.89 2.72 2.75
CA VAL A 41 -12.94 4.18 2.84
C VAL A 41 -11.91 4.71 3.83
N ARG A 42 -11.40 5.91 3.55
CA ARG A 42 -10.46 6.59 4.44
C ARG A 42 -11.18 7.15 5.65
N THR A 43 -10.75 6.77 6.86
CA THR A 43 -11.21 7.39 8.10
C THR A 43 -10.43 8.68 8.32
N THR A 44 -11.14 9.80 8.53
CA THR A 44 -10.53 11.14 8.69
C THR A 44 -10.89 11.83 9.99
N ARG A 45 -11.65 11.16 10.88
CA ARG A 45 -12.07 11.72 12.17
C ARG A 45 -10.83 11.95 13.07
N PRO A 46 -10.51 13.20 13.47
CA PRO A 46 -9.27 13.50 14.21
C PRO A 46 -9.15 12.79 15.56
N ASN A 47 -10.30 12.53 16.21
CA ASN A 47 -10.36 11.84 17.50
C ASN A 47 -10.42 10.31 17.36
N HIS A 48 -10.28 9.77 16.16
CA HIS A 48 -10.28 8.32 15.93
C HIS A 48 -8.90 7.73 16.24
N PRO A 49 -8.78 6.69 17.09
CA PRO A 49 -7.48 6.14 17.49
C PRO A 49 -6.58 5.72 16.32
N LEU A 50 -7.15 5.11 15.28
CA LEU A 50 -6.39 4.72 14.08
C LEU A 50 -5.86 5.93 13.29
N VAL A 51 -6.58 7.06 13.28
CA VAL A 51 -6.14 8.28 12.60
C VAL A 51 -4.97 8.89 13.36
N GLN A 52 -5.07 8.99 14.68
CA GLN A 52 -3.98 9.50 15.53
C GLN A 52 -2.73 8.62 15.42
N TYR A 53 -2.91 7.30 15.37
CA TYR A 53 -1.82 6.37 15.10
C TYR A 53 -1.18 6.61 13.73
N ALA A 54 -1.99 6.66 12.66
CA ALA A 54 -1.51 6.86 11.30
C ALA A 54 -0.77 8.21 11.14
N ASP A 55 -1.25 9.26 11.80
CA ASP A 55 -0.60 10.57 11.80
C ASP A 55 0.73 10.56 12.55
N SER A 56 0.77 9.92 13.73
CA SER A 56 2.01 9.73 14.49
C SER A 56 3.04 8.89 13.73
N PHE A 57 2.61 7.79 13.09
CA PHE A 57 3.46 6.96 12.25
C PHE A 57 3.98 7.77 11.06
N THR A 58 3.10 8.51 10.37
CA THR A 58 3.48 9.36 9.24
C THR A 58 4.51 10.40 9.65
N HIS A 59 4.32 11.06 10.79
CA HIS A 59 5.25 12.06 11.30
C HIS A 59 6.64 11.48 11.57
N ASN A 60 6.70 10.24 12.06
CA ASN A 60 7.93 9.55 12.40
C ASN A 60 8.41 8.58 11.31
N PHE A 61 7.85 8.63 10.10
CA PHE A 61 8.02 7.57 9.11
C PHE A 61 9.49 7.29 8.82
N ASP A 62 10.28 8.34 8.56
CA ASP A 62 11.70 8.18 8.23
C ASP A 62 12.50 7.62 9.41
N LEU A 63 12.24 8.09 10.62
CA LEU A 63 12.88 7.54 11.83
C LEU A 63 12.52 6.06 12.04
N ILE A 64 11.29 5.67 11.72
CA ILE A 64 10.85 4.27 11.79
C ILE A 64 11.56 3.46 10.70
N ALA A 65 11.63 3.98 9.47
CA ALA A 65 12.33 3.34 8.35
C ALA A 65 13.79 3.06 8.72
N GLU A 66 14.53 4.03 9.25
CA GLU A 66 15.93 3.83 9.67
C GLU A 66 16.10 2.72 10.73
N ARG A 67 15.04 2.39 11.49
CA ARG A 67 15.08 1.40 12.58
C ARG A 67 14.40 0.07 12.25
N LYS A 68 13.60 0.01 11.19
CA LYS A 68 12.78 -1.15 10.82
C LYS A 68 13.01 -1.46 9.35
N SER A 69 13.76 -2.52 9.09
CA SER A 69 14.16 -2.93 7.73
C SER A 69 13.00 -3.05 6.76
N VAL A 70 11.86 -3.62 7.18
CA VAL A 70 10.68 -3.74 6.30
C VAL A 70 10.13 -2.39 5.85
N VAL A 71 10.15 -1.38 6.73
CA VAL A 71 9.68 -0.02 6.41
C VAL A 71 10.71 0.72 5.57
N TYR A 72 12.00 0.51 5.84
CA TYR A 72 13.09 0.97 4.98
C TYR A 72 12.93 0.43 3.55
N HIS A 73 12.83 -0.88 3.38
CA HIS A 73 12.69 -1.50 2.06
C HIS A 73 11.42 -1.05 1.35
N LEU A 74 10.31 -0.83 2.09
CA LEU A 74 9.10 -0.26 1.51
C LEU A 74 9.33 1.16 0.94
N ARG A 75 10.08 2.00 1.65
CA ARG A 75 10.46 3.34 1.16
C ARG A 75 11.39 3.27 -0.06
N GLU A 76 12.39 2.40 -0.03
CA GLU A 76 13.32 2.26 -1.15
C GLU A 76 12.65 1.65 -2.38
N LEU A 77 11.72 0.71 -2.21
CA LEU A 77 10.88 0.19 -3.29
C LEU A 77 10.02 1.29 -3.91
N ALA A 78 9.44 2.18 -3.08
CA ALA A 78 8.68 3.33 -3.58
C ALA A 78 9.56 4.27 -4.41
N LYS A 79 10.78 4.57 -3.95
CA LYS A 79 11.76 5.38 -4.71
C LYS A 79 12.13 4.74 -6.04
N ALA A 80 12.45 3.45 -6.03
CA ALA A 80 12.78 2.70 -7.24
C ALA A 80 11.62 2.70 -8.23
N SER A 81 10.39 2.50 -7.75
CA SER A 81 9.18 2.52 -8.59
C SER A 81 8.93 3.90 -9.22
N VAL A 82 9.12 4.98 -8.46
CA VAL A 82 9.01 6.36 -8.95
C VAL A 82 10.08 6.65 -10.00
N LEU A 83 11.32 6.23 -9.78
CA LEU A 83 12.40 6.42 -10.75
C LEU A 83 12.15 5.63 -12.03
N ALA A 84 11.75 4.36 -11.91
CA ALA A 84 11.40 3.53 -13.05
C ALA A 84 10.28 4.16 -13.88
N LYS A 85 9.23 4.66 -13.20
CA LYS A 85 8.14 5.38 -13.86
C LYS A 85 8.66 6.61 -14.62
N PHE A 86 9.45 7.45 -13.97
CA PHE A 86 10.03 8.65 -14.59
C PHE A 86 10.85 8.33 -15.84
N LEU A 87 11.70 7.30 -15.79
CA LEU A 87 12.53 6.88 -16.93
C LEU A 87 11.67 6.43 -18.12
N VAL A 88 10.59 5.68 -17.85
CA VAL A 88 9.64 5.23 -18.87
C VAL A 88 8.88 6.41 -19.47
N GLU A 89 8.39 7.35 -18.66
CA GLU A 89 7.64 8.52 -19.14
C GLU A 89 8.51 9.53 -19.90
N ALA A 90 9.78 9.66 -19.51
CA ALA A 90 10.75 10.52 -20.18
C ALA A 90 11.35 9.89 -21.45
N ASP A 91 10.87 8.69 -21.85
CA ASP A 91 11.36 7.93 -23.00
C ASP A 91 12.89 7.80 -23.01
N VAL A 92 13.47 7.59 -21.82
CA VAL A 92 14.91 7.41 -21.69
C VAL A 92 15.29 6.10 -22.36
N ILE A 93 16.25 6.17 -23.29
CA ILE A 93 16.77 4.99 -23.96
C ILE A 93 17.54 4.15 -22.94
N LEU A 94 16.88 3.13 -22.40
CA LEU A 94 17.48 2.13 -21.52
C LEU A 94 18.06 1.00 -22.37
N ASP A 95 19.22 0.47 -21.96
CA ASP A 95 19.78 -0.73 -22.57
C ASP A 95 18.81 -1.90 -22.34
N THR A 96 18.55 -2.67 -23.41
CA THR A 96 17.74 -3.89 -23.37
C THR A 96 18.09 -4.85 -22.24
N ALA A 97 19.34 -4.88 -21.77
CA ALA A 97 19.76 -5.70 -20.63
C ALA A 97 19.01 -5.36 -19.33
N TRP A 98 18.54 -4.12 -19.17
CA TRP A 98 17.70 -3.70 -18.04
C TRP A 98 16.26 -4.21 -18.13
N LEU A 99 15.79 -4.50 -19.35
CA LEU A 99 14.45 -5.00 -19.63
C LEU A 99 14.43 -6.52 -19.81
N ALA A 100 15.56 -7.12 -20.19
CA ALA A 100 15.71 -8.54 -20.50
C ALA A 100 15.84 -9.43 -19.26
N GLN A 101 15.69 -8.87 -18.05
CA GLN A 101 15.68 -9.64 -16.81
C GLN A 101 14.30 -10.27 -16.55
N GLU A 102 13.75 -10.94 -17.57
CA GLU A 102 12.62 -11.84 -17.46
C GLU A 102 13.15 -13.21 -17.04
N GLU A 103 13.57 -13.35 -15.78
CA GLU A 103 13.38 -14.66 -15.17
C GLU A 103 11.88 -14.76 -14.89
N GLU A 104 11.23 -15.83 -15.36
CA GLU A 104 9.93 -16.25 -14.81
C GLU A 104 10.16 -16.57 -13.34
N ILE A 105 10.19 -15.53 -12.50
CA ILE A 105 10.07 -15.68 -11.07
C ILE A 105 8.63 -16.12 -10.90
N GLU A 106 8.45 -17.43 -10.76
CA GLU A 106 7.20 -18.03 -10.31
C GLU A 106 6.75 -17.18 -9.13
N ALA A 107 5.63 -16.45 -9.30
CA ALA A 107 5.22 -15.44 -8.34
C ALA A 107 5.21 -16.09 -6.96
N CYS A 108 6.14 -15.66 -6.10
CA CYS A 108 6.24 -16.11 -4.72
C CYS A 108 4.83 -16.06 -4.15
N CYS A 109 4.25 -17.24 -3.92
CA CYS A 109 2.89 -17.52 -3.49
C CYS A 109 1.97 -16.29 -3.50
N LEU A 110 1.08 -16.18 -4.49
CA LEU A 110 -0.01 -15.18 -4.51
C LEU A 110 -0.95 -15.29 -3.28
N GLU A 111 -0.76 -16.32 -2.45
CA GLU A 111 -1.33 -16.41 -1.11
C GLU A 111 -0.71 -15.33 -0.21
N ILE A 112 -1.51 -14.31 0.12
CA ILE A 112 -1.19 -13.34 1.15
C ILE A 112 -0.75 -14.12 2.40
N PRO A 113 0.49 -13.95 2.90
CA PRO A 113 0.95 -14.64 4.10
C PRO A 113 0.01 -14.31 5.26
N GLN A 114 -0.86 -15.26 5.59
CA GLN A 114 -1.71 -15.14 6.77
C GLN A 114 -0.83 -15.42 7.98
N LEU A 115 -0.98 -14.63 9.04
CA LEU A 115 -0.36 -14.93 10.32
C LEU A 115 -0.73 -16.37 10.69
N TRP A 116 0.26 -17.21 11.00
CA TRP A 116 0.09 -18.63 11.33
C TRP A 116 -0.92 -18.90 12.46
N ASN A 117 -1.30 -17.85 13.20
CA ASN A 117 -2.21 -17.87 14.35
C ASN A 117 -3.66 -17.51 14.00
N GLU A 118 -3.95 -17.00 12.81
CA GLU A 118 -5.27 -16.47 12.45
C GLU A 118 -5.80 -17.15 11.17
N ARG A 119 -6.00 -18.46 11.23
CA ARG A 119 -6.93 -19.15 10.30
C ARG A 119 -8.37 -18.87 10.73
N CYS A 120 -8.81 -17.63 10.61
CA CYS A 120 -10.22 -17.30 10.67
C CYS A 120 -10.80 -17.51 9.27
N HIS A 121 -11.36 -18.70 9.02
CA HIS A 121 -12.15 -18.95 7.82
C HIS A 121 -13.29 -17.93 7.77
N SER A 122 -13.17 -17.03 6.81
CA SER A 122 -14.15 -16.02 6.50
C SER A 122 -15.19 -16.63 5.56
N GLU A 123 -16.24 -17.25 6.09
CA GLU A 123 -17.40 -17.63 5.28
C GLU A 123 -18.22 -16.38 4.93
N ILE A 124 -17.65 -15.51 4.09
CA ILE A 124 -18.42 -14.47 3.42
C ILE A 124 -19.12 -15.16 2.27
N CYS A 125 -20.41 -15.44 2.44
CA CYS A 125 -21.24 -15.96 1.37
C CYS A 125 -21.76 -14.77 0.57
N VAL A 126 -21.33 -14.62 -0.68
CA VAL A 126 -21.81 -13.59 -1.61
C VAL A 126 -22.77 -14.24 -2.59
N GLN A 127 -23.99 -13.73 -2.66
CA GLN A 127 -25.02 -14.16 -3.62
C GLN A 127 -25.56 -12.92 -4.34
N ASP A 128 -25.49 -12.92 -5.68
CA ASP A 128 -25.93 -11.81 -6.54
C ASP A 128 -25.30 -10.44 -6.18
N GLY A 129 -24.05 -10.42 -5.71
CA GLY A 129 -23.34 -9.21 -5.29
C GLY A 129 -23.70 -8.72 -3.88
N LEU A 130 -24.51 -9.48 -3.14
CA LEU A 130 -24.92 -9.17 -1.77
C LEU A 130 -24.32 -10.19 -0.79
N ILE A 131 -23.88 -9.72 0.39
CA ILE A 131 -23.41 -10.61 1.45
C ILE A 131 -24.63 -11.19 2.17
N VAL A 132 -24.91 -12.47 1.93
CA VAL A 132 -25.98 -13.22 2.62
C VAL A 132 -25.46 -13.68 4.00
N ASN A 133 -26.33 -13.62 5.03
CA ASN A 133 -26.06 -13.84 6.47
C ASN A 133 -25.53 -12.67 7.32
N ALA A 134 -25.63 -11.42 6.86
CA ALA A 134 -25.34 -10.26 7.72
C ALA A 134 -26.30 -10.13 8.94
N ALA A 135 -27.54 -10.62 8.81
CA ALA A 135 -28.61 -10.43 9.79
C ALA A 135 -28.62 -11.44 10.95
N ASP A 136 -28.17 -12.69 10.74
CA ASP A 136 -28.42 -13.82 11.67
C ASP A 136 -27.26 -14.15 12.62
N GLY A 137 -26.23 -13.31 12.73
CA GLY A 137 -25.18 -13.55 13.75
C GLY A 137 -23.83 -12.87 13.52
N PHE A 138 -23.61 -12.26 12.36
CA PHE A 138 -22.41 -11.46 12.08
C PHE A 138 -22.39 -10.07 12.77
N GLY A 139 -23.41 -9.75 13.58
CA GLY A 139 -23.48 -8.53 14.39
C GLY A 139 -22.49 -8.48 15.57
N LYS A 140 -21.67 -9.51 15.79
CA LYS A 140 -20.51 -9.41 16.68
C LYS A 140 -19.35 -8.81 15.89
N SER A 141 -19.25 -7.48 15.96
CA SER A 141 -18.13 -6.63 15.53
C SER A 141 -16.85 -7.42 15.21
N LEU A 142 -16.74 -7.85 13.95
CA LEU A 142 -15.57 -8.58 13.49
C LEU A 142 -14.48 -7.54 13.19
N HIS A 143 -13.71 -7.17 14.21
CA HIS A 143 -12.58 -6.26 14.07
C HIS A 143 -11.44 -6.94 13.30
N ARG A 144 -11.53 -6.98 11.97
CA ARG A 144 -10.42 -7.43 11.11
C ARG A 144 -9.48 -6.26 10.85
N LEU A 145 -8.20 -6.46 11.14
CA LEU A 145 -7.15 -5.52 10.75
C LEU A 145 -6.75 -5.84 9.31
N TYR A 146 -7.08 -4.94 8.39
CA TYR A 146 -6.63 -4.99 7.00
C TYR A 146 -5.58 -3.90 6.76
N GLY A 147 -4.64 -4.20 5.86
CA GLY A 147 -3.56 -3.30 5.50
C GLY A 147 -3.11 -3.53 4.07
N GLY A 148 -2.36 -2.57 3.57
CA GLY A 148 -1.93 -2.58 2.17
C GLY A 148 -0.98 -1.46 1.85
N VAL A 149 -0.52 -1.45 0.61
CA VAL A 149 0.43 -0.49 0.06
C VAL A 149 -0.17 0.07 -1.22
N GLN A 150 -0.18 1.40 -1.35
CA GLN A 150 -0.59 2.08 -2.57
C GLN A 150 0.40 3.20 -2.88
N PHE A 151 1.28 2.96 -3.86
CA PHE A 151 2.22 3.98 -4.31
C PHE A 151 1.56 5.06 -5.16
N GLY A 152 0.39 4.78 -5.75
CA GLY A 152 -0.33 5.78 -6.56
C GLY A 152 0.48 6.20 -7.80
N LEU A 153 1.24 5.27 -8.39
CA LEU A 153 2.08 5.55 -9.54
C LEU A 153 1.28 6.08 -10.72
N ASP A 154 0.01 5.71 -10.84
CA ASP A 154 -0.98 6.24 -11.79
C ASP A 154 -1.23 7.76 -11.67
N LYS A 155 -0.92 8.36 -10.52
CA LYS A 155 -1.26 9.76 -10.20
C LYS A 155 -0.12 10.75 -10.40
N PHE A 156 1.11 10.27 -10.61
CA PHE A 156 2.25 11.13 -10.91
C PHE A 156 2.23 11.50 -12.40
N GLN A 157 2.49 12.76 -12.75
CA GLN A 157 2.68 13.27 -14.11
C GLN A 157 4.08 13.87 -14.22
#